data_AF-A0AAN1UHK8-F1
#
_entry.id   AF-A0AAN1UHK8-F1
#
_cell.length_a   1.000
_cell.length_b   1.000
_cell.length_c   1.000
_cell.angle_alpha   90.00
_cell.angle_beta   90.00
_cell.angle_gamma   90.00
#
_symmetry.space_group_name_H-M   'P 1'
#
loop_
_entity.id
_entity.type
_entity.pdbx_description
1 polymer ?
#
loop_
_entity_poly.entity_id
_entity_poly.type
_entity_poly.pdbx_seq_one_letter_code
_entity_poly.pdbx_strand_id
1 'polypeptide(L)'
;MMPTNLTLLERKISNNLNCLYFVNHPVYRIQKDHQLVLAPEYSLAGNVTDIICDEQRRYHILFVARKEIVLTEKKVAKVTNNQLGQDTAQFLAALGYQLPTTQPTGELSQPTILPSPAELSEFPSAYVIIDCEFGILFRRSGTAKAINWHVIESPGSRASIFQLSAIGFSHHTQTAPFFNRYFDNPNFLPDKKLAGLAETGLTTVAYEAQGDPLSILKAFIQQVIQPQIPLVFWDQTQDMKHIRLLLAHYYHQLTPAEQQLVSRPVAIFDAQAYTNTLINRGNHKIGNHDLPLNGLAALFNISNPHQHNALWDVQTTELVMIKLAELTRQTPVITATPEPVALPSTVPSALTPIQTISPATAHASHAQVHQLRARGKTYREIAAATGFSISGINYILKKARSIPTRSESV
;
A
#
# COMPACT_ATOMS: atom_id res chain seq x y z
N MET A 1 6.61 -4.85 26.90
CA MET A 1 6.94 -3.43 27.24
C MET A 1 5.71 -2.63 26.84
N MET A 2 5.13 -1.81 27.72
CA MET A 2 3.85 -1.15 27.41
C MET A 2 3.96 -0.27 26.14
N PRO A 3 2.92 -0.23 25.29
CA PRO A 3 2.90 0.68 24.14
C PRO A 3 3.13 2.12 24.61
N THR A 4 4.04 2.83 23.93
CA THR A 4 4.31 4.23 24.25
C THR A 4 3.38 5.11 23.43
N ASN A 5 2.50 5.85 24.10
CA ASN A 5 1.68 6.86 23.46
C ASN A 5 2.56 8.05 23.08
N LEU A 6 2.50 8.44 21.82
CA LEU A 6 3.25 9.54 21.24
C LEU A 6 2.30 10.70 20.99
N THR A 7 2.78 11.90 21.27
CA THR A 7 2.05 13.14 20.99
C THR A 7 2.17 13.49 19.51
N LEU A 8 3.34 13.28 18.90
CA LEU A 8 3.62 13.69 17.52
C LEU A 8 4.62 12.74 16.84
N LEU A 9 4.40 12.52 15.54
CA LEU A 9 5.24 11.71 14.67
C LEU A 9 5.46 12.42 13.33
N GLU A 10 6.71 12.54 12.92
CA GLU A 10 7.11 12.96 11.58
C GLU A 10 7.43 11.73 10.73
N ARG A 11 6.76 11.62 9.59
CA ARG A 11 6.98 10.56 8.60
C ARG A 11 7.83 11.06 7.45
N LYS A 12 8.87 10.29 7.11
CA LYS A 12 9.63 10.42 5.87
C LYS A 12 8.86 9.81 4.71
N ILE A 13 8.62 10.61 3.68
CA ILE A 13 8.04 10.12 2.43
C ILE A 13 9.08 10.31 1.32
N SER A 14 9.54 9.21 0.74
CA SER A 14 10.48 9.26 -0.39
C SER A 14 9.85 10.03 -1.54
N ASN A 15 10.54 11.07 -2.02
CA ASN A 15 10.13 11.91 -3.16
C ASN A 15 8.85 12.76 -2.94
N ASN A 16 8.45 13.01 -1.69
CA ASN A 16 7.42 13.98 -1.31
C ASN A 16 7.87 14.73 -0.04
N LEU A 17 7.16 15.79 0.35
CA LEU A 17 7.37 16.44 1.64
C LEU A 17 7.00 15.50 2.80
N ASN A 18 7.73 15.60 3.90
CA ASN A 18 7.44 14.86 5.12
C ASN A 18 6.06 15.24 5.66
N CYS A 19 5.39 14.30 6.31
CA CYS A 19 4.10 14.55 6.97
C CYS A 19 4.28 14.54 8.48
N LEU A 20 3.56 15.43 9.14
CA LEU A 20 3.46 15.53 10.59
C LEU A 20 2.09 15.02 11.02
N TYR A 21 2.10 13.96 11.83
CA TYR A 21 0.94 13.46 12.55
C TYR A 21 1.02 13.98 13.97
N PHE A 22 -0.04 14.64 14.43
CA PHE A 22 -0.06 15.27 15.74
C PHE A 22 -1.45 15.07 16.34
N VAL A 23 -1.50 14.46 17.52
CA VAL A 23 -2.74 14.08 18.19
C VAL A 23 -3.68 15.29 18.33
N ASN A 24 -4.96 15.07 18.10
CA ASN A 24 -6.05 16.07 18.06
C ASN A 24 -5.95 17.13 16.96
N HIS A 25 -5.11 16.91 15.95
CA HIS A 25 -4.95 17.84 14.83
C HIS A 25 -5.05 17.12 13.48
N PRO A 26 -5.37 17.85 12.40
CA PRO A 26 -5.29 17.31 11.05
C PRO A 26 -3.83 16.97 10.71
N VAL A 27 -3.64 16.18 9.66
CA VAL A 27 -2.30 15.87 9.17
C VAL A 27 -1.73 17.10 8.46
N TYR A 28 -0.48 17.44 8.82
CA TYR A 28 0.25 18.52 8.15
C TYR A 28 1.34 17.96 7.25
N ARG A 29 1.69 18.71 6.20
CA ARG A 29 2.95 18.58 5.47
C ARG A 29 3.94 19.57 6.03
N ILE A 30 5.20 19.15 6.10
CA ILE A 30 6.32 19.98 6.52
C ILE A 30 6.99 20.54 5.26
N GLN A 31 6.89 21.85 5.07
CA GLN A 31 7.56 22.57 4.00
C GLN A 31 9.08 22.61 4.22
N LYS A 32 9.83 23.01 3.17
CA LYS A 32 11.31 23.07 3.23
C LYS A 32 11.84 24.04 4.31
N ASP A 33 11.04 25.04 4.68
CA ASP A 33 11.30 26.02 5.74
C ASP A 33 10.70 25.63 7.09
N HIS A 34 10.26 24.38 7.24
CA HIS A 34 9.56 23.85 8.42
C HIS A 34 8.19 24.49 8.73
N GLN A 35 7.61 25.23 7.80
CA GLN A 35 6.20 25.62 7.91
C GLN A 35 5.29 24.41 7.73
N LEU A 36 4.24 24.36 8.54
CA LEU A 36 3.20 23.34 8.45
C LEU A 36 2.08 23.84 7.55
N VAL A 37 1.70 23.03 6.57
CA VAL A 37 0.49 23.24 5.75
C VAL A 37 -0.41 22.03 5.86
N LEU A 38 -1.72 22.20 5.75
CA LEU A 38 -2.63 21.06 5.74
C LEU A 38 -2.26 20.09 4.61
N ALA A 39 -2.33 18.79 4.90
CA ALA A 39 -2.06 17.74 3.93
C ALA A 39 -3.37 17.37 3.20
N PRO A 40 -3.63 17.89 1.98
CA PRO A 40 -4.91 17.70 1.28
C PRO A 40 -5.24 16.23 0.98
N GLU A 41 -4.25 15.36 0.85
CA GLU A 41 -4.42 13.91 0.68
C GLU A 41 -4.98 13.21 1.94
N TYR A 42 -4.98 13.90 3.08
CA TYR A 42 -5.54 13.45 4.36
C TYR A 42 -6.75 14.29 4.79
N SER A 43 -7.30 15.15 3.93
CA SER A 43 -8.45 16.03 4.27
C SER A 43 -9.64 15.25 4.82
N LEU A 44 -9.88 14.04 4.31
CA LEU A 44 -10.98 13.16 4.75
C LEU A 44 -10.65 12.32 5.98
N ALA A 45 -9.41 12.33 6.46
CA ALA A 45 -9.03 11.54 7.63
C ALA A 45 -9.57 12.12 8.94
N GLY A 46 -9.94 13.39 8.94
CA GLY A 46 -10.17 14.13 10.17
C GLY A 46 -8.88 14.28 10.98
N ASN A 47 -9.04 14.45 12.29
CA ASN A 47 -7.90 14.60 13.19
C ASN A 47 -7.25 13.25 13.48
N VAL A 48 -5.94 13.28 13.77
CA VAL A 48 -5.23 12.15 14.36
C VAL A 48 -5.74 11.98 15.79
N THR A 49 -6.23 10.80 16.14
CA THR A 49 -6.76 10.54 17.49
C THR A 49 -5.70 10.02 18.43
N ASP A 50 -4.82 9.14 17.94
CA ASP A 50 -3.78 8.51 18.74
C ASP A 50 -2.56 8.13 17.88
N ILE A 51 -1.39 8.09 18.51
CA ILE A 51 -0.16 7.57 17.90
C ILE A 51 0.49 6.62 18.90
N ILE A 52 0.62 5.34 18.52
CA ILE A 52 1.05 4.27 19.43
C ILE A 52 2.27 3.56 18.84
N CYS A 53 3.33 3.39 19.63
CA CYS A 53 4.44 2.51 19.27
C CYS A 53 4.25 1.13 19.89
N ASP A 54 4.16 0.09 19.07
CA ASP A 54 4.01 -1.29 19.53
C ASP A 54 5.35 -1.96 19.90
N GLU A 55 5.28 -3.17 20.46
CA GLU A 55 6.46 -3.93 20.88
C GLU A 55 7.39 -4.31 19.71
N GLN A 56 6.90 -4.27 18.48
CA GLN A 56 7.66 -4.53 17.26
C GLN A 56 8.26 -3.24 16.66
N ARG A 57 8.19 -2.11 17.38
CA ARG A 57 8.60 -0.77 16.92
C ARG A 57 7.89 -0.32 15.64
N ARG A 58 6.63 -0.70 15.52
CA ARG A 58 5.73 -0.15 14.49
C ARG A 58 4.90 0.96 15.12
N TYR A 59 4.76 2.04 14.38
CA TYR A 59 4.03 3.23 14.79
C TYR A 59 2.66 3.20 14.14
N HIS A 60 1.65 3.10 14.97
CA HIS A 60 0.24 3.03 14.65
C HIS A 60 -0.36 4.42 14.79
N ILE A 61 -0.89 4.97 13.71
CA ILE A 61 -1.48 6.32 13.67
C ILE A 61 -2.97 6.16 13.40
N LEU A 62 -3.79 6.53 14.37
CA LEU A 62 -5.24 6.43 14.32
C LEU A 62 -5.86 7.77 13.94
N PHE A 63 -7.01 7.71 13.27
CA PHE A 63 -7.73 8.87 12.75
C PHE A 63 -9.21 8.79 13.10
N VAL A 64 -9.89 9.95 13.10
CA VAL A 64 -11.34 10.01 13.33
C VAL A 64 -12.12 9.27 12.23
N ALA A 65 -11.74 9.47 10.97
CA ALA A 65 -12.54 9.04 9.81
C ALA A 65 -11.74 8.25 8.75
N ARG A 66 -10.56 7.74 9.12
CA ARG A 66 -9.70 6.95 8.23
C ARG A 66 -9.17 5.72 8.95
N LYS A 67 -8.98 4.65 8.20
CA LYS A 67 -8.21 3.47 8.63
C LYS A 67 -6.82 3.87 9.14
N GLU A 68 -6.40 3.18 10.19
CA GLU A 68 -5.09 3.32 10.81
C GLU A 68 -3.95 3.24 9.78
N ILE A 69 -2.89 4.03 10.00
CA ILE A 69 -1.63 3.93 9.26
C ILE A 69 -0.58 3.31 10.16
N VAL A 70 0.03 2.21 9.69
CA VAL A 70 1.13 1.54 10.36
C VAL A 70 2.44 1.86 9.66
N LEU A 71 3.39 2.45 10.39
CA LEU A 71 4.73 2.80 9.89
C LEU A 71 5.81 1.98 10.57
N THR A 72 6.84 1.63 9.81
CA THR A 72 8.09 1.10 10.38
C THR A 72 9.04 2.25 10.72
N GLU A 73 9.97 2.01 11.65
CA GLU A 73 11.00 2.98 12.09
C GLU A 73 11.74 3.65 10.91
N LYS A 74 11.98 2.93 9.81
CA LYS A 74 12.64 3.47 8.59
C LYS A 74 11.87 4.62 7.92
N LYS A 75 10.55 4.69 8.13
CA LYS A 75 9.67 5.71 7.57
C LYS A 75 9.42 6.86 8.55
N VAL A 76 10.05 6.85 9.71
CA VAL A 76 9.88 7.85 10.76
C VAL A 76 11.15 8.70 10.86
N ALA A 77 10.98 10.02 10.91
CA ALA A 77 12.08 10.96 11.13
C ALA A 77 12.21 11.35 12.59
N LYS A 78 11.08 11.65 13.21
CA LYS A 78 11.03 12.23 14.54
C LYS A 78 9.77 11.74 15.23
N VAL A 79 9.87 11.48 16.51
CA VAL A 79 8.73 11.22 17.39
C VAL A 79 8.92 12.00 18.68
N THR A 80 7.81 12.32 19.33
CA THR A 80 7.83 12.86 20.69
C THR A 80 6.62 12.37 21.46
N ASN A 81 6.83 12.09 22.74
CA ASN A 81 5.82 11.85 23.75
C ASN A 81 5.76 13.01 24.77
N ASN A 82 6.37 14.15 24.44
CA ASN A 82 6.32 15.33 25.29
C ASN A 82 4.85 15.71 25.51
N GLN A 83 4.50 16.00 26.76
CA GLN A 83 3.16 16.44 27.08
C GLN A 83 2.89 17.77 26.38
N LEU A 84 1.71 17.86 25.76
CA LEU A 84 1.25 19.11 25.19
C LEU A 84 1.01 20.10 26.35
N GLY A 85 1.71 21.23 26.31
CA GLY A 85 1.44 22.35 27.22
C GLY A 85 0.14 23.07 26.85
N GLN A 86 -0.07 24.28 27.37
CA GLN A 86 -1.29 25.05 27.07
C GLN A 86 -1.31 25.66 25.66
N ASP A 87 -0.16 25.81 24.99
CA ASP A 87 -0.05 26.44 23.68
C ASP A 87 0.59 25.49 22.65
N THR A 88 -0.24 25.05 21.70
CA THR A 88 0.16 24.22 20.57
C THR A 88 1.21 24.87 19.69
N ALA A 89 1.11 26.18 19.44
CA ALA A 89 2.05 26.89 18.58
C ALA A 89 3.44 26.93 19.19
N GLN A 90 3.54 27.19 20.50
CA GLN A 90 4.80 27.13 21.22
C GLN A 90 5.38 25.72 21.26
N PHE A 91 4.54 24.70 21.46
CA PHE A 91 4.97 23.30 21.44
C PHE A 91 5.60 22.92 20.09
N LEU A 92 4.92 23.26 18.98
CA LEU A 92 5.41 23.00 17.64
C LEU A 92 6.68 23.82 17.32
N ALA A 93 6.73 25.09 17.73
CA ALA A 93 7.90 25.95 17.58
C ALA A 93 9.12 25.41 18.32
N ALA A 94 8.96 24.89 19.54
CA ALA A 94 10.04 24.24 20.31
C ALA A 94 10.59 22.99 19.59
N LEU A 95 9.77 22.36 18.73
CA LEU A 95 10.17 21.24 17.90
C LEU A 95 10.71 21.66 16.51
N GLY A 96 10.78 22.96 16.23
CA GLY A 96 11.26 23.54 14.99
C GLY A 96 10.19 23.72 13.91
N TYR A 97 8.91 23.54 14.23
CA TYR A 97 7.80 23.69 13.28
C TYR A 97 7.06 25.01 13.46
N GLN A 98 6.58 25.57 12.35
CA GLN A 98 5.80 26.81 12.38
C GLN A 98 4.38 26.52 11.90
N LEU A 99 3.39 26.81 12.76
CA LEU A 99 2.00 26.85 12.32
C LEU A 99 1.81 28.03 11.34
N PRO A 100 0.96 27.89 10.32
CA PRO A 100 0.73 28.96 9.38
C PRO A 100 0.06 30.15 10.11
N THR A 101 0.69 31.32 10.06
CA THR A 101 0.18 32.58 10.64
C THR A 101 -0.99 33.18 9.86
N THR A 102 -1.23 32.66 8.66
CA THR A 102 -2.40 32.96 7.84
C THR A 102 -2.95 31.64 7.35
N GLN A 103 -4.17 31.28 7.77
CA GLN A 103 -4.96 30.35 6.97
C GLN A 103 -5.04 30.96 5.57
N PRO A 104 -4.73 30.22 4.49
CA PRO A 104 -5.01 30.74 3.16
C PRO A 104 -6.51 31.04 3.10
N THR A 105 -6.84 32.33 3.06
CA THR A 105 -8.16 32.83 2.68
C THR A 105 -8.36 32.46 1.22
N GLY A 106 -8.85 31.25 1.02
CA GLY A 106 -9.03 30.64 -0.29
C GLY A 106 -9.70 29.28 -0.21
N GLU A 107 -10.48 29.00 0.84
CA GLU A 107 -11.43 27.89 0.81
C GLU A 107 -12.82 28.49 0.54
N LEU A 108 -13.19 28.59 -0.74
CA LEU A 108 -14.52 28.07 -1.06
C LEU A 108 -14.51 26.67 -0.47
N SER A 109 -15.26 26.41 0.60
CA SER A 109 -15.39 25.10 1.23
C SER A 109 -15.69 24.10 0.12
N GLN A 110 -14.66 23.48 -0.46
CA GLN A 110 -14.85 22.57 -1.57
C GLN A 110 -15.58 21.37 -0.96
N PRO A 111 -16.73 20.98 -1.53
CA PRO A 111 -17.48 19.87 -0.98
C PRO A 111 -16.60 18.63 -0.99
N THR A 112 -16.74 17.83 0.05
CA THR A 112 -16.11 16.52 0.10
C THR A 112 -16.53 15.72 -1.13
N ILE A 113 -15.57 15.41 -2.00
CA ILE A 113 -15.82 14.66 -3.24
C ILE A 113 -15.84 13.16 -2.93
N LEU A 114 -16.94 12.51 -3.32
CA LEU A 114 -17.23 11.08 -3.16
C LEU A 114 -16.88 10.60 -1.73
N PRO A 115 -17.53 11.13 -0.68
CA PRO A 115 -17.32 10.65 0.68
C PRO A 115 -17.59 9.14 0.77
N SER A 116 -16.87 8.44 1.65
CA SER A 116 -17.07 7.01 1.88
C SER A 116 -17.24 6.78 3.38
N PRO A 117 -18.48 6.66 3.90
CA PRO A 117 -18.75 6.62 5.33
C PRO A 117 -18.27 5.32 6.00
N ALA A 118 -18.21 4.21 5.27
CA ALA A 118 -17.55 2.97 5.67
C ALA A 118 -17.29 2.07 4.45
N GLU A 119 -16.21 1.29 4.47
CA GLU A 119 -15.97 0.23 3.49
C GLU A 119 -16.93 -0.94 3.72
N LEU A 120 -17.37 -1.58 2.64
CA LEU A 120 -18.21 -2.77 2.67
C LEU A 120 -17.39 -3.95 3.18
N SER A 121 -17.91 -4.64 4.20
CA SER A 121 -17.31 -5.86 4.75
C SER A 121 -17.71 -7.13 3.99
N GLU A 122 -18.78 -7.06 3.21
CA GLU A 122 -19.33 -8.18 2.46
C GLU A 122 -19.29 -7.91 0.96
N PHE A 123 -19.22 -9.00 0.21
CA PHE A 123 -19.13 -8.98 -1.24
C PHE A 123 -20.47 -8.51 -1.85
N PRO A 124 -20.50 -7.40 -2.62
CA PRO A 124 -21.73 -6.92 -3.23
C PRO A 124 -22.21 -7.83 -4.37
N SER A 125 -23.53 -8.00 -4.55
CA SER A 125 -24.10 -8.83 -5.62
C SER A 125 -24.12 -8.14 -7.00
N ALA A 126 -24.12 -6.81 -7.01
CA ALA A 126 -23.94 -5.97 -8.18
C ALA A 126 -22.95 -4.86 -7.83
N TYR A 127 -21.96 -4.65 -8.70
CA TYR A 127 -20.83 -3.77 -8.41
C TYR A 127 -20.18 -3.27 -9.70
N VAL A 128 -19.35 -2.23 -9.59
CA VAL A 128 -18.47 -1.77 -10.65
C VAL A 128 -17.03 -1.88 -10.15
N ILE A 129 -16.22 -2.69 -10.81
CA ILE A 129 -14.78 -2.75 -10.51
C ILE A 129 -14.11 -1.59 -11.23
N ILE A 130 -13.27 -0.85 -10.51
CA ILE A 130 -12.52 0.30 -11.00
C ILE A 130 -11.03 0.06 -10.78
N ASP A 131 -10.23 0.43 -11.77
CA ASP A 131 -8.79 0.50 -11.67
C ASP A 131 -8.25 1.71 -12.45
N CYS A 132 -7.13 2.27 -12.00
CA CYS A 132 -6.46 3.38 -12.68
C CYS A 132 -4.99 3.10 -12.94
N GLU A 133 -4.52 3.53 -14.11
CA GLU A 133 -3.09 3.73 -14.34
C GLU A 133 -2.71 5.19 -14.19
N PHE A 134 -1.49 5.45 -13.71
CA PHE A 134 -1.03 6.80 -13.40
C PHE A 134 0.14 7.23 -14.30
N GLY A 135 0.16 8.52 -14.63
CA GLY A 135 1.28 9.18 -15.29
C GLY A 135 1.90 10.24 -14.39
N ILE A 136 3.23 10.37 -14.40
CA ILE A 136 3.93 11.46 -13.72
C ILE A 136 3.70 12.76 -14.51
N LEU A 137 3.40 13.85 -13.81
CA LEU A 137 3.22 15.18 -14.37
C LEU A 137 4.55 15.96 -14.37
N PHE A 138 4.78 16.69 -15.46
CA PHE A 138 5.97 17.47 -15.72
C PHE A 138 5.60 18.89 -16.14
N ARG A 139 6.37 19.86 -15.66
CA ARG A 139 6.37 21.22 -16.17
C ARG A 139 7.39 21.32 -17.29
N ARG A 140 6.93 21.75 -18.46
CA ARG A 140 7.79 22.09 -19.60
C ARG A 140 8.40 23.47 -19.38
N SER A 141 9.72 23.58 -19.50
CA SER A 141 10.45 24.85 -19.51
C SER A 141 11.43 24.89 -20.67
N GLY A 142 11.90 26.09 -21.05
CA GLY A 142 12.91 26.26 -22.09
C GLY A 142 12.38 26.93 -23.37
N THR A 143 13.21 26.92 -24.40
CA THR A 143 12.95 27.58 -25.69
C THR A 143 12.75 26.55 -26.79
N ALA A 144 12.39 26.97 -28.01
CA ALA A 144 12.26 26.08 -29.16
C ALA A 144 13.54 25.27 -29.47
N LYS A 145 14.72 25.69 -28.98
CA LYS A 145 16.01 25.00 -29.19
C LYS A 145 16.39 24.04 -28.06
N ALA A 146 15.78 24.15 -26.89
CA ALA A 146 16.06 23.29 -25.74
C ALA A 146 14.82 23.23 -24.84
N ILE A 147 14.19 22.04 -24.78
CA ILE A 147 13.05 21.76 -23.92
C ILE A 147 13.55 20.97 -22.72
N ASN A 148 13.33 21.51 -21.53
CA ASN A 148 13.57 20.80 -20.28
C ASN A 148 12.23 20.41 -19.65
N TRP A 149 12.19 19.21 -19.10
CA TRP A 149 11.04 18.70 -18.36
C TRP A 149 11.42 18.55 -16.90
N HIS A 150 10.67 19.21 -16.03
CA HIS A 150 10.86 19.12 -14.59
C HIS A 150 9.63 18.47 -13.98
N VAL A 151 9.82 17.44 -13.15
CA VAL A 151 8.70 16.82 -12.43
C VAL A 151 7.96 17.90 -11.62
N ILE A 152 6.63 17.90 -11.69
CA ILE A 152 5.81 18.76 -10.84
C ILE A 152 5.89 18.22 -9.41
N GLU A 153 6.64 18.93 -8.55
CA GLU A 153 6.83 18.53 -7.16
C GLU A 153 5.71 18.98 -6.21
N SER A 154 4.66 19.65 -6.70
CA SER A 154 3.56 20.07 -5.83
C SER A 154 2.86 18.84 -5.24
N PRO A 155 2.84 18.69 -3.91
CA PRO A 155 2.43 17.43 -3.31
C PRO A 155 0.92 17.25 -3.48
N GLY A 156 0.50 16.06 -3.95
CA GLY A 156 -0.87 15.78 -4.40
C GLY A 156 -1.11 16.01 -5.90
N SER A 157 -0.12 16.45 -6.66
CA SER A 157 -0.24 16.70 -8.11
C SER A 157 0.94 16.17 -8.94
N ARG A 158 1.82 15.35 -8.33
CA ARG A 158 2.97 14.75 -9.02
C ARG A 158 2.53 13.73 -10.08
N ALA A 159 1.35 13.15 -9.92
CA ALA A 159 0.79 12.20 -10.87
C ALA A 159 -0.69 12.52 -11.10
N SER A 160 -1.17 12.14 -12.27
CA SER A 160 -2.59 12.15 -12.61
C SER A 160 -2.96 10.82 -13.26
N ILE A 161 -4.25 10.56 -13.36
CA ILE A 161 -4.77 9.38 -14.05
C ILE A 161 -4.38 9.47 -15.53
N PHE A 162 -3.78 8.39 -16.03
CA PHE A 162 -3.44 8.16 -17.43
C PHE A 162 -4.47 7.24 -18.10
N GLN A 163 -4.96 6.22 -17.39
CA GLN A 163 -6.05 5.35 -17.84
C GLN A 163 -7.02 5.13 -16.68
N LEU A 164 -8.32 5.14 -16.97
CA LEU A 164 -9.38 4.81 -16.02
C LEU A 164 -10.28 3.75 -16.66
N SER A 165 -10.38 2.60 -16.01
CA SER A 165 -11.31 1.55 -16.38
C SER A 165 -12.33 1.32 -15.28
N ALA A 166 -13.59 1.10 -15.68
CA ALA A 166 -14.68 0.75 -14.79
C ALA A 166 -15.63 -0.21 -15.51
N ILE A 167 -15.76 -1.44 -15.01
CA ILE A 167 -16.63 -2.47 -15.61
C ILE A 167 -17.66 -2.93 -14.58
N GLY A 168 -18.93 -2.91 -14.99
CA GLY A 168 -20.05 -3.40 -14.19
C GLY A 168 -20.11 -4.93 -14.18
N PHE A 169 -20.49 -5.49 -13.04
CA PHE A 169 -20.77 -6.90 -12.87
C PHE A 169 -22.02 -7.09 -12.01
N SER A 170 -22.76 -8.17 -12.28
CA SER A 170 -23.80 -8.68 -11.40
C SER A 170 -23.67 -10.19 -11.32
N HIS A 171 -23.56 -10.72 -10.10
CA HIS A 171 -23.31 -12.14 -9.86
C HIS A 171 -22.16 -12.69 -10.73
N HIS A 172 -21.04 -11.96 -10.78
CA HIS A 172 -19.86 -12.29 -11.59
C HIS A 172 -20.06 -12.35 -13.11
N THR A 173 -21.21 -11.84 -13.59
CA THR A 173 -21.48 -11.68 -15.01
C THR A 173 -21.29 -10.22 -15.38
N GLN A 174 -20.53 -9.95 -16.44
CA GLN A 174 -20.29 -8.59 -16.90
C GLN A 174 -21.59 -7.89 -17.31
N THR A 175 -21.76 -6.65 -16.87
CA THR A 175 -22.90 -5.77 -17.17
C THR A 175 -22.40 -4.37 -17.55
N ALA A 176 -23.32 -3.43 -17.76
CA ALA A 176 -22.95 -2.01 -17.89
C ALA A 176 -22.54 -1.43 -16.52
N PRO A 177 -21.64 -0.42 -16.49
CA PRO A 177 -20.96 0.19 -17.64
C PRO A 177 -19.77 -0.64 -18.15
N PHE A 178 -19.38 -0.44 -19.40
CA PHE A 178 -18.04 -0.78 -19.89
C PHE A 178 -17.31 0.54 -20.19
N PHE A 179 -16.54 1.00 -19.21
CA PHE A 179 -15.81 2.25 -19.28
C PHE A 179 -14.31 1.97 -19.34
N ASN A 180 -13.65 2.46 -20.39
CA ASN A 180 -12.19 2.43 -20.52
C ASN A 180 -11.78 3.69 -21.28
N ARG A 181 -11.05 4.59 -20.62
CA ARG A 181 -10.63 5.87 -21.19
C ARG A 181 -9.20 6.18 -20.82
N TYR A 182 -8.46 6.72 -21.78
CA TYR A 182 -7.12 7.26 -21.59
C TYR A 182 -7.21 8.78 -21.52
N PHE A 183 -6.43 9.40 -20.64
CA PHE A 183 -6.39 10.85 -20.46
C PHE A 183 -5.24 11.43 -21.27
N ASP A 184 -5.52 12.46 -22.06
CA ASP A 184 -4.50 13.28 -22.71
C ASP A 184 -4.19 14.51 -21.86
N ASN A 185 -3.29 14.36 -20.89
CA ASN A 185 -2.83 15.49 -20.08
C ASN A 185 -1.59 16.13 -20.72
N PRO A 186 -1.61 17.45 -21.01
CA PRO A 186 -0.47 18.14 -21.63
C PRO A 186 0.80 18.16 -20.77
N ASN A 187 0.67 17.87 -19.47
CA ASN A 187 1.81 17.77 -18.55
C ASN A 187 2.40 16.35 -18.48
N PHE A 188 1.87 15.36 -19.19
CA PHE A 188 2.58 14.11 -19.38
C PHE A 188 3.76 14.27 -20.35
N LEU A 189 4.77 13.41 -20.25
CA LEU A 189 5.79 13.31 -21.29
C LEU A 189 5.17 12.81 -22.61
N PRO A 190 5.73 13.20 -23.77
CA PRO A 190 5.24 12.74 -25.08
C PRO A 190 5.10 11.22 -25.19
N ASP A 191 5.98 10.45 -24.55
CA ASP A 191 5.94 8.98 -24.55
C ASP A 191 4.63 8.41 -23.99
N LYS A 192 3.98 9.10 -23.03
CA LYS A 192 2.68 8.66 -22.51
C LYS A 192 1.57 8.82 -23.54
N LYS A 193 1.60 9.90 -24.32
CA LYS A 193 0.66 10.09 -25.43
C LYS A 193 0.87 9.04 -26.52
N LEU A 194 2.13 8.74 -26.85
CA LEU A 194 2.46 7.66 -27.78
C LEU A 194 1.99 6.29 -27.28
N ALA A 195 2.15 6.01 -25.98
CA ALA A 195 1.62 4.79 -25.37
C ALA A 195 0.09 4.73 -25.48
N GLY A 196 -0.62 5.81 -25.16
CA GLY A 196 -2.08 5.86 -25.29
C GLY A 196 -2.56 5.69 -26.73
N LEU A 197 -1.86 6.26 -27.71
CA LEU A 197 -2.14 6.05 -29.14
C LEU A 197 -1.93 4.59 -29.56
N ALA A 198 -0.86 3.95 -29.08
CA ALA A 198 -0.58 2.55 -29.38
C ALA A 198 -1.65 1.61 -28.80
N GLU A 199 -2.08 1.86 -27.56
CA GLU A 199 -3.13 1.06 -26.89
C GLU A 199 -4.51 1.24 -27.52
N THR A 200 -4.84 2.45 -27.98
CA THR A 200 -6.18 2.77 -28.52
C THR A 200 -6.29 2.58 -30.03
N GLY A 201 -5.17 2.57 -30.75
CA GLY A 201 -5.15 2.54 -32.22
C GLY A 201 -5.73 3.79 -32.90
N LEU A 202 -5.95 4.87 -32.14
CA LEU A 202 -6.57 6.09 -32.64
C LEU A 202 -5.57 6.99 -33.38
N THR A 203 -6.10 7.89 -34.21
CA THR A 203 -5.33 9.03 -34.71
C THR A 203 -5.09 10.03 -33.58
N THR A 204 -4.06 10.88 -33.71
CA THR A 204 -3.74 11.90 -32.71
C THR A 204 -4.93 12.80 -32.37
N VAL A 205 -5.67 13.26 -33.38
CA VAL A 205 -6.84 14.14 -33.19
C VAL A 205 -7.97 13.41 -32.47
N ALA A 206 -8.23 12.15 -32.83
CA ALA A 206 -9.26 11.35 -32.17
C ALA A 206 -8.89 11.04 -30.71
N TYR A 207 -7.61 10.75 -30.45
CA TYR A 207 -7.09 10.53 -29.10
C TYR A 207 -7.17 11.78 -28.24
N GLU A 208 -6.79 12.96 -28.77
CA GLU A 208 -6.94 14.25 -28.08
C GLU A 208 -8.40 14.53 -27.72
N ALA A 209 -9.32 14.30 -28.66
CA ALA A 209 -10.75 14.52 -28.43
C ALA A 209 -11.35 13.53 -27.41
N GLN A 210 -10.98 12.25 -27.49
CA GLN A 210 -11.42 11.24 -26.51
C GLN A 210 -10.76 11.45 -25.14
N GLY A 211 -9.52 11.95 -25.16
CA GLY A 211 -8.62 12.13 -24.04
C GLY A 211 -8.88 13.36 -23.18
N ASP A 212 -9.81 14.23 -23.59
CA ASP A 212 -10.15 15.44 -22.86
C ASP A 212 -10.59 15.13 -21.41
N PRO A 213 -9.83 15.55 -20.39
CA PRO A 213 -10.08 15.13 -19.02
C PRO A 213 -11.47 15.50 -18.50
N LEU A 214 -11.99 16.69 -18.85
CA LEU A 214 -13.31 17.12 -18.40
C LEU A 214 -14.41 16.25 -19.01
N SER A 215 -14.32 15.97 -20.31
CA SER A 215 -15.27 15.11 -21.01
C SER A 215 -15.28 13.68 -20.45
N ILE A 216 -14.09 13.12 -20.17
CA ILE A 216 -13.96 11.80 -19.53
C ILE A 216 -14.60 11.81 -18.14
N LEU A 217 -14.34 12.84 -17.32
CA LEU A 217 -14.94 12.93 -15.99
C LEU A 217 -16.46 13.02 -16.03
N LYS A 218 -17.04 13.83 -16.94
CA LYS A 218 -18.49 13.90 -17.10
C LYS A 218 -19.08 12.55 -17.49
N ALA A 219 -18.43 11.85 -18.43
CA ALA A 219 -18.83 10.50 -18.82
C ALA A 219 -18.72 9.51 -17.64
N PHE A 220 -17.65 9.57 -16.85
CA PHE A 220 -17.46 8.75 -15.66
C PHE A 220 -18.54 9.01 -14.60
N ILE A 221 -18.86 10.29 -14.34
CA ILE A 221 -19.93 10.66 -13.40
C ILE A 221 -21.26 10.05 -13.85
N GLN A 222 -21.62 10.19 -15.12
CA GLN A 222 -22.91 9.71 -15.64
C GLN A 222 -22.98 8.19 -15.73
N GLN A 223 -21.91 7.51 -16.14
CA GLN A 223 -21.93 6.08 -16.41
C GLN A 223 -21.59 5.23 -15.19
N VAL A 224 -20.75 5.73 -14.28
CA VAL A 224 -20.21 4.96 -13.16
C VAL A 224 -20.73 5.45 -11.80
N ILE A 225 -20.72 6.77 -11.56
CA ILE A 225 -21.11 7.33 -10.25
C ILE A 225 -22.63 7.45 -10.09
N GLN A 226 -23.32 7.96 -11.13
CA GLN A 226 -24.76 8.22 -11.10
C GLN A 226 -25.62 6.98 -10.78
N PRO A 227 -25.31 5.76 -11.29
CA PRO A 227 -26.05 4.56 -10.92
C PRO A 227 -26.00 4.22 -9.43
N GLN A 228 -25.05 4.77 -8.66
CA GLN A 228 -24.86 4.51 -7.23
C GLN A 228 -24.74 3.01 -6.90
N ILE A 229 -24.11 2.26 -7.80
CA ILE A 229 -23.74 0.86 -7.59
C ILE A 229 -22.43 0.84 -6.77
N PRO A 230 -22.23 -0.12 -5.83
CA PRO A 230 -20.98 -0.26 -5.09
C PRO A 230 -19.74 -0.27 -5.98
N LEU A 231 -18.73 0.50 -5.60
CA LEU A 231 -17.46 0.60 -6.30
C LEU A 231 -16.46 -0.38 -5.68
N VAL A 232 -15.85 -1.20 -6.51
CA VAL A 232 -14.88 -2.21 -6.10
C VAL A 232 -13.50 -1.80 -6.59
N PHE A 233 -12.51 -1.94 -5.73
CA PHE A 233 -11.10 -1.75 -6.06
C PHE A 233 -10.29 -2.94 -5.53
N TRP A 234 -9.14 -3.23 -6.13
CA TRP A 234 -8.17 -4.12 -5.48
C TRP A 234 -7.63 -3.46 -4.20
N ASP A 235 -7.00 -2.28 -4.33
CA ASP A 235 -6.64 -1.36 -3.23
C ASP A 235 -7.12 0.04 -3.60
N GLN A 236 -8.16 0.54 -2.92
CA GLN A 236 -8.80 1.81 -3.29
C GLN A 236 -7.88 3.04 -3.10
N THR A 237 -6.79 2.91 -2.34
CA THR A 237 -6.05 4.05 -1.78
C THR A 237 -5.56 5.03 -2.84
N GLN A 238 -4.93 4.56 -3.92
CA GLN A 238 -4.40 5.46 -4.95
C GLN A 238 -5.46 5.83 -5.98
N ASP A 239 -6.33 4.90 -6.37
CA ASP A 239 -7.37 5.16 -7.37
C ASP A 239 -8.33 6.23 -6.87
N MET A 240 -8.92 6.03 -5.69
CA MET A 240 -9.86 6.99 -5.12
C MET A 240 -9.21 8.33 -4.80
N LYS A 241 -7.94 8.33 -4.40
CA LYS A 241 -7.20 9.58 -4.20
C LYS A 241 -7.14 10.39 -5.49
N HIS A 242 -6.70 9.80 -6.60
CA HIS A 242 -6.52 10.54 -7.85
C HIS A 242 -7.86 10.84 -8.54
N ILE A 243 -8.86 9.97 -8.43
CA ILE A 243 -10.23 10.25 -8.89
C ILE A 243 -10.79 11.49 -8.17
N ARG A 244 -10.70 11.54 -6.84
CA ARG A 244 -11.16 12.69 -6.04
C ARG A 244 -10.40 13.96 -6.39
N LEU A 245 -9.08 13.89 -6.53
CA LEU A 245 -8.25 15.05 -6.89
C LEU A 245 -8.64 15.61 -8.26
N LEU A 246 -8.85 14.74 -9.25
CA LEU A 246 -9.21 15.16 -10.60
C LEU A 246 -10.62 15.75 -10.64
N LEU A 247 -11.59 15.12 -9.97
CA LEU A 247 -12.95 15.66 -9.83
C LEU A 247 -12.97 17.01 -9.09
N ALA A 248 -12.19 17.16 -8.02
CA ALA A 248 -12.07 18.42 -7.29
C ALA A 248 -11.48 19.53 -8.18
N HIS A 249 -10.46 19.20 -8.99
CA HIS A 249 -9.85 20.15 -9.93
C HIS A 249 -10.86 20.69 -10.95
N TYR A 250 -11.73 19.83 -11.49
CA TYR A 250 -12.73 20.21 -12.48
C TYR A 250 -14.10 20.58 -11.90
N TYR A 251 -14.26 20.60 -10.57
CA TYR A 251 -15.55 20.72 -9.90
C TYR A 251 -16.39 21.92 -10.37
N HIS A 252 -15.77 23.09 -10.50
CA HIS A 252 -16.45 24.32 -10.94
C HIS A 252 -16.90 24.30 -12.42
N GLN A 253 -16.37 23.38 -13.22
CA GLN A 253 -16.73 23.18 -14.63
C GLN A 253 -17.79 22.08 -14.82
N LEU A 254 -18.18 21.41 -13.73
CA LEU A 254 -19.29 20.48 -13.68
C LEU A 254 -20.62 21.25 -13.57
N THR A 255 -21.68 20.68 -14.14
CA THR A 255 -23.05 21.18 -13.98
C THR A 255 -23.51 21.02 -12.52
N PRO A 256 -24.54 21.77 -12.07
CA PRO A 256 -25.08 21.59 -10.72
C PRO A 256 -25.53 20.16 -10.40
N ALA A 257 -26.06 19.43 -11.40
CA ALA A 257 -26.45 18.03 -11.23
C ALA A 257 -25.22 17.12 -11.04
N GLU A 258 -24.18 17.29 -11.84
CA GLU A 258 -22.92 16.55 -11.70
C GLU A 258 -22.23 16.86 -10.36
N GLN A 259 -22.22 18.12 -9.94
CA GLN A 259 -21.72 18.57 -8.63
C GLN A 259 -22.44 17.88 -7.47
N GLN A 260 -23.77 17.78 -7.54
CA GLN A 260 -24.55 17.04 -6.55
C GLN A 260 -24.20 15.56 -6.54
N LEU A 261 -24.03 14.92 -7.71
CA LEU A 261 -23.67 13.51 -7.80
C LEU A 261 -22.31 13.23 -7.15
N VAL A 262 -21.30 14.03 -7.45
CA VAL A 262 -19.94 13.82 -6.91
C VAL A 262 -19.81 14.21 -5.44
N SER A 263 -20.80 14.88 -4.86
CA SER A 263 -20.85 15.19 -3.43
C SER A 263 -21.56 14.12 -2.60
N ARG A 264 -22.17 13.11 -3.25
CA ARG A 264 -22.88 12.03 -2.56
C ARG A 264 -21.90 10.97 -2.03
N PRO A 265 -22.23 10.35 -0.89
CA PRO A 265 -21.52 9.16 -0.43
C PRO A 265 -21.52 8.04 -1.46
N VAL A 266 -20.38 7.36 -1.60
CA VAL A 266 -20.23 6.13 -2.39
C VAL A 266 -19.95 4.95 -1.45
N ALA A 267 -20.49 3.79 -1.80
CA ALA A 267 -20.14 2.53 -1.15
C ALA A 267 -18.90 1.94 -1.83
N ILE A 268 -17.87 1.62 -1.04
CA ILE A 268 -16.60 1.09 -1.53
C ILE A 268 -16.36 -0.30 -0.95
N PHE A 269 -16.02 -1.26 -1.78
CA PHE A 269 -15.51 -2.57 -1.37
C PHE A 269 -14.04 -2.69 -1.78
N ASP A 270 -13.16 -2.87 -0.79
CA ASP A 270 -11.73 -3.04 -1.01
C ASP A 270 -11.37 -4.54 -0.95
N ALA A 271 -11.04 -5.12 -2.11
CA ALA A 271 -10.83 -6.55 -2.26
C ALA A 271 -9.54 -7.04 -1.57
N GLN A 272 -8.50 -6.20 -1.48
CA GLN A 272 -7.28 -6.51 -0.74
C GLN A 272 -7.56 -6.57 0.76
N ALA A 273 -8.30 -5.59 1.29
CA ALA A 273 -8.72 -5.58 2.69
C ALA A 273 -9.60 -6.80 3.01
N TYR A 274 -10.53 -7.14 2.11
CA TYR A 274 -11.34 -8.35 2.24
C TYR A 274 -10.49 -9.63 2.25
N THR A 275 -9.47 -9.70 1.39
CA THR A 275 -8.52 -10.83 1.35
C THR A 275 -7.79 -11.00 2.68
N ASN A 276 -7.36 -9.90 3.31
CA ASN A 276 -6.76 -9.93 4.65
C ASN A 276 -7.73 -10.55 5.68
N THR A 277 -9.02 -10.18 5.63
CA THR A 277 -10.06 -10.78 6.49
C THR A 277 -10.18 -12.29 6.25
N LEU A 278 -10.18 -12.73 4.99
CA LEU A 278 -10.31 -14.13 4.63
C LEU A 278 -9.10 -14.96 5.10
N ILE A 279 -7.87 -14.47 4.90
CA ILE A 279 -6.64 -15.15 5.36
C ILE A 279 -6.66 -15.33 6.87
N ASN A 280 -7.17 -14.34 7.61
CA ASN A 280 -7.18 -14.39 9.06
C ASN A 280 -8.33 -15.20 9.65
N ARG A 281 -9.31 -15.63 8.85
CA ARG A 281 -10.53 -16.33 9.33
C ARG A 281 -10.25 -17.62 10.13
N GLY A 282 -9.13 -18.29 9.85
CA GLY A 282 -8.68 -19.51 10.56
C GLY A 282 -7.52 -19.29 11.51
N ASN A 283 -7.00 -18.06 11.63
CA ASN A 283 -5.79 -17.77 12.40
C ASN A 283 -6.12 -17.25 13.79
N HIS A 284 -5.35 -17.66 14.80
CA HIS A 284 -5.47 -17.13 16.17
C HIS A 284 -4.97 -15.68 16.32
N LYS A 285 -4.28 -15.12 15.31
CA LYS A 285 -3.79 -13.73 15.29
C LYS A 285 -4.17 -13.05 13.99
N ILE A 286 -4.65 -11.81 14.11
CA ILE A 286 -4.98 -10.94 12.98
C ILE A 286 -3.69 -10.27 12.49
N GLY A 287 -3.45 -10.30 11.18
CA GLY A 287 -2.33 -9.62 10.53
C GLY A 287 -2.71 -9.02 9.18
N ASN A 288 -2.01 -7.99 8.75
CA ASN A 288 -2.15 -7.43 7.40
C ASN A 288 -1.10 -8.08 6.49
N HIS A 289 -1.56 -8.68 5.40
CA HIS A 289 -0.73 -9.38 4.42
C HIS A 289 -0.52 -8.55 3.15
N ASP A 290 -1.47 -7.66 2.84
CA ASP A 290 -1.42 -6.65 1.77
C ASP A 290 -0.91 -7.24 0.45
N LEU A 291 -1.48 -8.39 0.08
CA LEU A 291 -1.06 -9.12 -1.10
C LEU A 291 -1.34 -8.27 -2.36
N PRO A 292 -0.39 -8.18 -3.30
CA PRO A 292 -0.63 -7.50 -4.58
C PRO A 292 -1.54 -8.35 -5.46
N LEU A 293 -2.35 -7.71 -6.31
CA LEU A 293 -3.32 -8.36 -7.21
C LEU A 293 -2.68 -9.50 -7.99
N ASN A 294 -1.60 -9.21 -8.73
CA ASN A 294 -0.90 -10.20 -9.54
C ASN A 294 -0.30 -11.35 -8.71
N GLY A 295 0.12 -11.07 -7.47
CA GLY A 295 0.63 -12.10 -6.56
C GLY A 295 -0.46 -13.09 -6.16
N LEU A 296 -1.65 -12.61 -5.82
CA LEU A 296 -2.78 -13.48 -5.50
C LEU A 296 -3.37 -14.16 -6.74
N ALA A 297 -3.50 -13.44 -7.85
CA ALA A 297 -3.96 -13.98 -9.14
C ALA A 297 -3.13 -15.21 -9.56
N ALA A 298 -1.80 -15.14 -9.41
CA ALA A 298 -0.91 -16.27 -9.70
C ALA A 298 -1.19 -17.51 -8.84
N LEU A 299 -1.56 -17.35 -7.56
CA LEU A 299 -1.94 -18.46 -6.68
C LEU A 299 -3.22 -19.16 -7.15
N PHE A 300 -4.10 -18.42 -7.82
CA PHE A 300 -5.31 -18.94 -8.45
C PHE A 300 -5.10 -19.37 -9.91
N ASN A 301 -3.85 -19.40 -10.39
CA ASN A 301 -3.50 -19.70 -11.77
C ASN A 301 -4.19 -18.76 -12.79
N ILE A 302 -4.37 -17.50 -12.40
CA ILE A 302 -4.82 -16.42 -13.27
C ILE A 302 -3.59 -15.65 -13.75
N SER A 303 -3.47 -15.45 -15.06
CA SER A 303 -2.37 -14.70 -15.67
C SER A 303 -2.92 -13.45 -16.36
N ASN A 304 -2.38 -12.29 -16.00
CA ASN A 304 -2.57 -11.05 -16.73
C ASN A 304 -1.34 -10.79 -17.63
N PRO A 305 -1.46 -10.93 -18.98
CA PRO A 305 -0.36 -10.66 -19.89
C PRO A 305 -0.10 -9.15 -20.10
N HIS A 306 -1.04 -8.29 -19.71
CA HIS A 306 -0.95 -6.83 -19.84
C HIS A 306 -1.00 -6.18 -18.45
N GLN A 307 -0.05 -6.54 -17.59
CA GLN A 307 0.11 -5.88 -16.29
C GLN A 307 0.33 -4.38 -16.49
N HIS A 308 -0.19 -3.58 -15.56
CA HIS A 308 -0.17 -2.12 -15.65
C HIS A 308 -1.08 -1.58 -16.77
N ASN A 309 -2.24 -2.21 -16.95
CA ASN A 309 -3.30 -1.73 -17.83
C ASN A 309 -4.62 -1.91 -17.09
N ALA A 310 -5.26 -0.78 -16.78
CA ALA A 310 -6.43 -0.74 -15.91
C ALA A 310 -7.58 -1.64 -16.40
N LEU A 311 -7.73 -1.82 -17.71
CA LEU A 311 -8.79 -2.70 -18.25
C LEU A 311 -8.53 -4.16 -17.89
N TRP A 312 -7.27 -4.59 -18.02
CA TRP A 312 -6.85 -5.95 -17.73
C TRP A 312 -6.79 -6.22 -16.22
N ASP A 313 -6.41 -5.21 -15.44
CA ASP A 313 -6.37 -5.30 -13.98
C ASP A 313 -7.80 -5.33 -13.38
N VAL A 314 -8.78 -4.65 -13.98
CA VAL A 314 -10.22 -4.83 -13.68
C VAL A 314 -10.65 -6.28 -13.93
N GLN A 315 -10.34 -6.83 -15.10
CA GLN A 315 -10.71 -8.22 -15.43
C GLN A 315 -10.03 -9.23 -14.51
N THR A 316 -8.77 -8.97 -14.15
CA THR A 316 -8.01 -9.80 -13.21
C THR A 316 -8.62 -9.74 -11.82
N THR A 317 -9.03 -8.56 -11.37
CA THR A 317 -9.73 -8.36 -10.09
C THR A 317 -11.03 -9.16 -10.04
N GLU A 318 -11.84 -9.16 -11.12
CA GLU A 318 -13.06 -9.98 -11.19
C GLU A 318 -12.77 -11.48 -11.03
N LEU A 319 -11.80 -12.00 -11.80
CA LEU A 319 -11.45 -13.41 -11.74
C LEU A 319 -10.94 -13.83 -10.35
N VAL A 320 -10.15 -12.96 -9.70
CA VAL A 320 -9.71 -13.16 -8.32
C VAL A 320 -10.89 -13.13 -7.36
N MET A 321 -11.82 -12.20 -7.54
CA MET A 321 -13.02 -12.07 -6.72
C MET A 321 -13.93 -13.30 -6.79
N ILE A 322 -14.10 -13.92 -7.96
CA ILE A 322 -14.80 -15.21 -8.11
C ILE A 322 -14.15 -16.27 -7.20
N LYS A 323 -12.81 -16.35 -7.20
CA LYS A 323 -12.06 -17.30 -6.38
C LYS A 323 -12.15 -17.01 -4.89
N LEU A 324 -12.12 -15.74 -4.50
CA LEU A 324 -12.37 -15.34 -3.12
C LEU A 324 -13.78 -15.72 -2.66
N ALA A 325 -14.79 -15.52 -3.50
CA ALA A 325 -16.17 -15.90 -3.20
C ALA A 325 -16.35 -17.42 -3.03
N GLU A 326 -15.66 -18.23 -3.84
CA GLU A 326 -15.59 -19.69 -3.67
C GLU A 326 -14.99 -20.06 -2.31
N LEU A 327 -13.87 -19.44 -1.92
CA LEU A 327 -13.20 -19.71 -0.64
C LEU A 327 -14.03 -19.28 0.58
N THR A 328 -14.76 -18.17 0.50
CA THR A 328 -15.62 -17.70 1.60
C THR A 328 -16.72 -18.71 1.96
N ARG A 329 -17.18 -19.52 0.99
CA ARG A 329 -18.17 -20.58 1.22
C ARG A 329 -17.58 -21.85 1.83
N GLN A 330 -16.25 -21.96 1.91
CA GLN A 330 -15.57 -23.10 2.50
C GLN A 330 -15.27 -22.87 3.99
N THR A 331 -15.43 -23.92 4.79
CA THR A 331 -14.99 -23.90 6.19
C THR A 331 -13.47 -23.99 6.24
N PRO A 332 -12.77 -23.11 6.98
CA PRO A 332 -11.32 -23.20 7.13
C PRO A 332 -10.90 -24.56 7.71
N VAL A 333 -9.96 -25.23 7.05
CA VAL A 333 -9.32 -26.43 7.58
C VAL A 333 -8.21 -26.03 8.54
N ILE A 334 -8.35 -26.39 9.81
CA ILE A 334 -7.33 -26.13 10.82
C ILE A 334 -6.43 -27.37 10.92
N THR A 335 -5.15 -27.21 10.63
CA THR A 335 -4.17 -28.30 10.76
C THR A 335 -4.00 -28.68 12.23
N ALA A 336 -4.10 -29.97 12.54
CA ALA A 336 -3.70 -30.51 13.83
C ALA A 336 -2.17 -30.71 13.88
N THR A 337 -1.63 -30.78 15.09
CA THR A 337 -0.23 -31.17 15.29
C THR A 337 0.02 -32.54 14.67
N PRO A 338 1.01 -32.69 13.75
CA PRO A 338 1.32 -33.99 13.17
C PRO A 338 1.77 -34.97 14.26
N GLU A 339 1.18 -36.17 14.28
CA GLU A 339 1.63 -37.24 15.15
C GLU A 339 2.76 -38.06 14.51
N PRO A 340 3.73 -38.56 15.30
CA PRO A 340 4.73 -39.48 14.79
C PRO A 340 4.06 -40.74 14.24
N VAL A 341 4.36 -41.08 12.98
CA VAL A 341 3.98 -42.39 12.44
C VAL A 341 4.79 -43.44 13.19
N ALA A 342 4.12 -44.31 13.95
CA ALA A 342 4.75 -45.50 14.51
C ALA A 342 5.25 -46.37 13.36
N LEU A 343 6.57 -46.45 13.19
CA LEU A 343 7.17 -47.39 12.26
C LEU A 343 6.88 -48.81 12.75
N PRO A 344 6.43 -49.73 11.89
CA PRO A 344 6.19 -51.11 12.29
C PRO A 344 7.46 -51.72 12.89
N SER A 345 7.35 -52.25 14.12
CA SER A 345 8.41 -52.86 14.92
C SER A 345 8.90 -54.21 14.36
N THR A 346 8.99 -54.35 13.04
CA THR A 346 9.44 -55.57 12.35
C THR A 346 10.53 -55.24 11.33
N VAL A 347 11.60 -54.61 11.80
CA VAL A 347 12.91 -54.82 11.17
C VAL A 347 13.66 -55.78 12.09
N PRO A 348 14.03 -56.98 11.63
CA PRO A 348 14.91 -57.87 12.38
C PRO A 348 16.17 -57.11 12.76
N SER A 349 16.42 -57.01 14.06
CA SER A 349 17.62 -56.40 14.62
C SER A 349 18.82 -57.28 14.28
N ALA A 350 19.33 -57.11 13.06
CA ALA A 350 20.58 -57.68 12.59
C ALA A 350 21.43 -56.56 12.01
N LEU A 351 21.70 -55.54 12.83
CA LEU A 351 22.85 -54.68 12.63
C LEU A 351 23.63 -54.71 13.93
N THR A 352 24.79 -55.36 13.84
CA THR A 352 25.94 -55.22 14.73
C THR A 352 25.95 -53.80 15.30
N PRO A 353 26.16 -53.62 16.61
CA PRO A 353 26.20 -52.29 17.20
C PRO A 353 27.40 -51.55 16.58
N ILE A 354 27.14 -50.79 15.51
CA ILE A 354 27.97 -49.65 15.20
C ILE A 354 27.80 -48.78 16.41
N GLN A 355 28.89 -48.59 17.16
CA GLN A 355 28.97 -47.54 18.16
C GLN A 355 28.64 -46.22 17.45
N THR A 356 27.36 -45.87 17.37
CA THR A 356 26.96 -44.48 17.31
C THR A 356 27.39 -43.92 18.64
N ILE A 357 28.61 -43.38 18.63
CA ILE A 357 29.03 -42.35 19.56
C ILE A 357 27.89 -41.35 19.54
N SER A 358 27.02 -41.39 20.56
CA SER A 358 26.12 -40.29 20.85
C SER A 358 27.02 -39.05 20.84
N PRO A 359 26.84 -38.10 19.92
CA PRO A 359 27.60 -36.87 20.01
C PRO A 359 27.18 -36.30 21.35
N ALA A 360 28.10 -36.27 22.30
CA ALA A 360 27.96 -35.43 23.47
C ALA A 360 27.44 -34.10 22.95
N THR A 361 26.35 -33.60 23.52
CA THR A 361 25.75 -32.30 23.24
C THR A 361 26.73 -31.20 23.66
N ALA A 362 27.89 -31.13 22.99
CA ALA A 362 28.70 -29.96 22.90
C ALA A 362 28.04 -29.14 21.78
N HIS A 363 27.17 -28.20 22.16
CA HIS A 363 26.70 -27.19 21.22
C HIS A 363 27.94 -26.54 20.58
N ALA A 364 28.19 -26.86 19.31
CA ALA A 364 29.27 -26.25 18.55
C ALA A 364 29.08 -24.72 18.60
N SER A 365 30.12 -23.99 18.99
CA SER A 365 30.01 -22.54 19.13
C SER A 365 29.85 -21.87 17.75
N HIS A 366 29.25 -20.68 17.69
CA HIS A 366 29.16 -19.91 16.44
C HIS A 366 30.54 -19.69 15.80
N ALA A 367 31.61 -19.60 16.59
CA ALA A 367 32.98 -19.50 16.10
C ALA A 367 33.40 -20.71 15.25
N GLN A 368 32.97 -21.92 15.64
CA GLN A 368 33.25 -23.15 14.89
C GLN A 368 32.55 -23.17 13.53
N VAL A 369 31.32 -22.63 13.43
CA VAL A 369 30.60 -22.45 12.16
C VAL A 369 31.35 -21.50 11.22
N HIS A 370 31.87 -20.37 11.74
CA HIS A 370 32.68 -19.44 10.95
C HIS A 370 34.01 -20.06 10.51
N GLN A 371 34.69 -20.81 11.38
CA GLN A 371 35.96 -21.46 11.04
C GLN A 371 35.79 -22.52 9.96
N LEU A 372 34.74 -23.35 10.03
CA LEU A 372 34.45 -24.35 9.01
C LEU A 372 34.10 -23.69 7.67
N ARG A 373 33.37 -22.57 7.70
CA ARG A 373 33.07 -21.81 6.47
C ARG A 373 34.32 -21.19 5.86
N ALA A 374 35.21 -20.64 6.67
CA ALA A 374 36.50 -20.09 6.22
C ALA A 374 37.41 -21.16 5.58
N ARG A 375 37.27 -22.43 6.00
CA ARG A 375 37.95 -23.59 5.39
C ARG A 375 37.27 -24.11 4.11
N GLY A 376 36.31 -23.37 3.55
CA GLY A 376 35.65 -23.70 2.28
C GLY A 376 34.51 -24.72 2.38
N LYS A 377 34.09 -25.14 3.59
CA LYS A 377 33.00 -26.10 3.75
C LYS A 377 31.65 -25.52 3.32
N THR A 378 30.81 -26.36 2.72
CA THR A 378 29.44 -26.04 2.33
C THR A 378 28.50 -26.04 3.54
N TYR A 379 27.35 -25.39 3.42
CA TYR A 379 26.36 -25.31 4.50
C TYR A 379 25.90 -26.69 5.01
N ARG A 380 25.79 -27.67 4.11
CA ARG A 380 25.39 -29.04 4.45
C ARG A 380 26.49 -29.79 5.21
N GLU A 381 27.75 -29.61 4.83
CA GLU A 381 28.89 -30.19 5.55
C GLU A 381 29.05 -29.57 6.94
N ILE A 382 28.83 -28.26 7.06
CA ILE A 382 28.86 -27.58 8.37
C ILE A 382 27.71 -28.08 9.25
N ALA A 383 26.51 -28.29 8.69
CA ALA A 383 25.35 -28.82 9.43
C ALA A 383 25.64 -30.19 10.02
N ALA A 384 26.20 -31.09 9.19
CA ALA A 384 26.60 -32.42 9.63
C ALA A 384 27.68 -32.38 10.73
N ALA A 385 28.61 -31.43 10.66
CA ALA A 385 29.71 -31.32 11.62
C ALA A 385 29.35 -30.60 12.93
N THR A 386 28.27 -29.80 12.95
CA THR A 386 27.93 -28.91 14.08
C THR A 386 26.58 -29.23 14.73
N GLY A 387 25.73 -30.02 14.07
CA GLY A 387 24.36 -30.30 14.54
C GLY A 387 23.37 -29.15 14.32
N PHE A 388 23.80 -28.02 13.75
CA PHE A 388 22.89 -26.93 13.37
C PHE A 388 22.10 -27.28 12.10
N SER A 389 20.88 -26.75 11.99
CA SER A 389 20.15 -26.76 10.72
C SER A 389 20.86 -25.90 9.68
N ILE A 390 20.68 -26.22 8.39
CA ILE A 390 21.24 -25.44 7.27
C ILE A 390 20.81 -23.97 7.36
N SER A 391 19.56 -23.70 7.73
CA SER A 391 19.03 -22.36 7.98
C SER A 391 19.69 -21.68 9.18
N GLY A 392 19.97 -22.43 10.25
CA GLY A 392 20.71 -21.96 11.42
C GLY A 392 22.15 -21.54 11.07
N ILE A 393 22.83 -22.30 10.21
CA ILE A 393 24.17 -21.93 9.72
C ILE A 393 24.12 -20.67 8.86
N ASN A 394 23.12 -20.54 7.99
CA ASN A 394 22.92 -19.31 7.21
C ASN A 394 22.65 -18.10 8.09
N TYR A 395 21.88 -18.28 9.17
CA TYR A 395 21.67 -17.24 10.17
C TYR A 395 22.98 -16.85 10.86
N ILE A 396 23.75 -17.82 11.37
CA ILE A 396 25.03 -17.57 12.07
C ILE A 396 26.00 -16.81 11.15
N LEU A 397 26.19 -17.30 9.91
CA LEU A 397 27.11 -16.70 8.94
C LEU A 397 26.68 -15.30 8.46
N LYS A 398 25.38 -14.98 8.49
CA LYS A 398 24.87 -13.66 8.05
C LYS A 398 24.71 -12.64 9.18
N LYS A 399 24.47 -13.07 10.43
CA LYS A 399 24.05 -12.15 11.52
C LYS A 399 24.98 -12.08 12.72
N ALA A 400 25.90 -13.03 12.94
CA ALA A 400 26.86 -12.90 14.05
C ALA A 400 28.01 -11.96 13.64
N ARG A 401 27.89 -10.66 13.98
CA ARG A 401 29.03 -9.74 13.93
C ARG A 401 30.12 -10.20 14.91
N SER A 402 31.37 -10.01 14.50
CA SER A 402 32.61 -10.34 15.20
C SER A 402 32.59 -9.98 16.69
N ILE A 403 32.75 -10.99 17.54
CA ILE A 403 33.13 -10.79 18.95
C ILE A 403 34.56 -10.21 18.94
N PRO A 404 34.82 -9.04 19.52
CA PRO A 404 36.18 -8.55 19.68
C PRO A 404 36.91 -9.49 20.65
N THR A 405 37.98 -10.13 20.19
CA THR A 405 38.90 -10.82 21.08
C THR A 405 39.59 -9.79 21.96
N ARG A 406 39.18 -9.78 23.24
CA ARG A 406 39.96 -9.23 24.33
C ARG A 406 41.14 -10.18 24.53
N SER A 407 42.34 -9.71 24.23
CA SER A 407 43.59 -10.32 24.71
C SER A 407 44.39 -9.24 25.41
N GLU A 408 44.79 -9.58 26.63
CA GLU A 408 45.43 -8.77 27.65
C GLU A 408 46.85 -8.32 27.26
N SER A 409 47.24 -7.19 27.85
CA SER A 409 48.58 -6.75 28.26
C SER A 409 49.82 -7.52 27.78
N VAL A 410 50.70 -6.82 27.06
CA VAL A 410 51.98 -6.30 27.59
C VAL A 410 52.16 -4.87 27.10
#